data_AF-A0A972J3Q5-F1
#
_entry.id   AF-A0A972J3Q5-F1
#
_cell.length_a   1.000
_cell.length_b   1.000
_cell.length_c   1.000
_cell.angle_alpha   90.00
_cell.angle_beta   90.00
_cell.angle_gamma   90.00
#
_symmetry.space_group_name_H-M   'P 1'
#
loop_
_entity.id
_entity.type
_entity.pdbx_description
1 polymer ?
#
loop_
_entity_poly.entity_id
_entity_poly.type
_entity_poly.pdbx_seq_one_letter_code
_entity_poly.pdbx_strand_id
1 'polypeptide(L)'
;MKTRFALHIVVPLLTLILGLAAQASAADTMNDYSVTPPFIQETIKPNLLFMIDNSASMYDLAYADEGRKTCSTTVTTSCSKNSDCPSGETCSNILRQPYYCYDQTYKSSKNYIGNFESSKLYKYSFSTGQFEEDMSSFSCTASETQEKKDISGTLCVVYDKTSPYAVSTFIATGNYLNWLTASKFDVEKKILTGGKYVGTQLLSESRGCVGQSFIKEANTGDFVNYSSPETNNPNTPRGITFGIRGPYDPYNKSAPSPGGQTYIDIYKGNYNQADCQDAVYQLQYGGNADIKKAVEACLNFSSGGTQSAVVKTKVAFQQSMQACWQYRNGKDIGTDDINTVKNQCTDIYAGYATCSNNPDQVCTTNAECGTGNTCEYGPSAIVPGNPALLCGNDYEGQYYYYQGASASGTCTQSGNTCTTDADCPSIKKCSKSPYETCSTKDDCSAKSAKCDVVANTCATSAVSAGWVLRPGVTEAAMIQTHRDFCSNLMVPDVVDPTDAPSDTALYDNLPAIISGVGVEAQLDRPIATLSVKVKKTT
;
A
#
# COMPACT_ATOMS: atom_id res chain seq x y z
N MET A 1 -101.99 -0.51 31.79
CA MET A 1 -103.10 -0.18 30.87
C MET A 1 -102.86 1.23 30.35
N LYS A 2 -102.67 1.38 29.02
CA LYS A 2 -102.87 2.60 28.19
C LYS A 2 -101.89 3.80 28.37
N THR A 3 -100.95 4.02 27.43
CA THR A 3 -100.96 5.01 26.29
C THR A 3 -100.82 6.47 26.74
N ARG A 4 -100.05 7.43 26.17
CA ARG A 4 -99.46 7.78 24.84
C ARG A 4 -98.38 8.86 25.14
N PHE A 5 -97.17 8.91 24.56
CA PHE A 5 -96.76 9.36 23.21
C PHE A 5 -97.21 10.78 22.77
N ALA A 6 -96.21 11.57 22.35
CA ALA A 6 -96.23 12.69 21.39
C ALA A 6 -96.57 14.12 21.89
N LEU A 7 -95.55 14.87 22.34
CA LEU A 7 -95.31 16.33 22.19
C LEU A 7 -94.09 16.67 23.09
N HIS A 8 -92.85 16.89 22.66
CA HIS A 8 -92.39 18.05 21.89
C HIS A 8 -90.97 17.75 21.37
N ILE A 9 -90.90 17.17 20.18
CA ILE A 9 -89.73 17.15 19.30
C ILE A 9 -89.58 18.58 18.76
N VAL A 10 -89.07 19.52 19.57
CA VAL A 10 -88.75 20.90 19.12
C VAL A 10 -87.54 21.47 19.86
N VAL A 11 -87.19 20.95 21.04
CA VAL A 11 -86.11 21.52 21.87
C VAL A 11 -84.69 21.02 21.55
N PRO A 12 -84.40 19.79 21.05
CA PRO A 12 -83.01 19.37 20.87
C PRO A 12 -82.38 19.87 19.56
N LEU A 13 -83.15 20.55 18.70
CA LEU A 13 -82.66 21.07 17.41
C LEU A 13 -82.08 22.50 17.54
N LEU A 14 -82.41 23.23 18.61
CA LEU A 14 -81.94 24.60 18.85
C LEU A 14 -80.60 24.66 19.61
N THR A 15 -80.20 23.58 20.30
CA THR A 15 -78.89 23.44 20.94
C THR A 15 -77.78 23.01 19.98
N LEU A 16 -78.11 22.57 18.75
CA LEU A 16 -77.13 22.18 17.74
C LEU A 16 -76.58 23.37 16.93
N ILE A 17 -77.21 24.55 17.01
CA ILE A 17 -76.85 25.73 16.20
C ILE A 17 -75.99 26.76 16.97
N LEU A 18 -75.82 26.59 18.30
CA LEU A 18 -74.95 27.45 19.13
C LEU A 18 -73.55 26.87 19.41
N GLY A 19 -73.20 25.71 18.84
CA GLY A 19 -71.89 25.06 19.01
C GLY A 19 -70.82 25.44 17.98
N LEU A 20 -71.11 26.34 17.04
CA LEU A 20 -70.22 26.72 15.94
C LEU A 20 -69.95 28.23 15.94
N ALA A 21 -69.31 28.74 17.00
CA ALA A 21 -68.51 29.97 16.92
C ALA A 21 -67.58 30.11 18.14
N ALA A 22 -66.37 30.58 17.84
CA ALA A 22 -65.34 31.12 18.74
C ALA A 22 -64.23 30.17 19.21
N GLN A 23 -63.06 30.46 18.66
CA GLN A 23 -61.72 29.97 18.93
C GLN A 23 -61.25 30.38 20.34
N ALA A 24 -60.41 29.57 20.97
CA ALA A 24 -59.15 30.01 21.58
C ALA A 24 -58.36 28.78 22.03
N SER A 25 -57.31 28.44 21.29
CA SER A 25 -56.28 27.52 21.73
C SER A 25 -55.55 28.14 22.92
N ALA A 26 -55.91 27.73 24.14
CA ALA A 26 -55.02 27.91 25.27
C ALA A 26 -53.90 26.88 25.13
N ALA A 27 -52.66 27.35 25.05
CA ALA A 27 -51.48 26.50 25.04
C ALA A 27 -51.41 25.72 26.35
N ASP A 28 -51.40 24.39 26.26
CA ASP A 28 -51.10 23.53 27.40
C ASP A 28 -49.62 23.68 27.76
N THR A 29 -49.37 24.04 29.01
CA THR A 29 -48.03 24.18 29.57
C THR A 29 -47.39 22.80 29.78
N MET A 30 -46.27 22.57 29.10
CA MET A 30 -45.40 21.38 29.11
C MET A 30 -44.80 21.05 30.49
N ASN A 31 -45.61 20.75 31.50
CA ASN A 31 -45.10 20.44 32.85
C ASN A 31 -44.85 18.93 33.09
N ASP A 32 -45.29 18.04 32.19
CA ASP A 32 -45.11 16.58 32.30
C ASP A 32 -43.93 16.01 31.49
N TYR A 33 -43.12 16.84 30.83
CA TYR A 33 -41.89 16.41 30.14
C TYR A 33 -40.60 16.81 30.86
N SER A 34 -40.71 17.35 32.08
CA SER A 34 -39.57 17.52 32.99
C SER A 34 -39.28 16.21 33.73
N VAL A 35 -39.18 15.10 33.01
CA VAL A 35 -38.54 13.88 33.53
C VAL A 35 -37.06 14.22 33.61
N THR A 36 -36.62 14.63 34.80
CA THR A 36 -35.20 14.57 35.15
C THR A 36 -34.77 13.11 34.93
N PRO A 37 -33.81 12.84 34.04
CA PRO A 37 -33.34 11.48 33.85
C PRO A 37 -32.80 10.99 35.21
N PRO A 38 -33.14 9.78 35.68
CA PRO A 38 -32.55 9.22 36.87
C PRO A 38 -31.12 8.78 36.53
N PHE A 39 -30.24 9.75 36.29
CA PHE A 39 -28.83 9.54 36.53
C PHE A 39 -28.67 9.59 38.05
N ILE A 40 -28.84 8.43 38.69
CA ILE A 40 -28.11 8.15 39.92
C ILE A 40 -26.64 8.18 39.50
N GLN A 41 -26.04 9.37 39.56
CA GLN A 41 -24.59 9.53 39.50
C GLN A 41 -24.05 9.01 40.82
N GLU A 42 -23.68 7.72 40.86
CA GLU A 42 -22.46 7.44 41.60
C GLU A 42 -21.36 8.23 40.90
N THR A 43 -20.84 9.26 41.57
CA THR A 43 -19.61 9.94 41.17
C THR A 43 -18.45 8.99 41.48
N ILE A 44 -18.41 7.84 40.80
CA ILE A 44 -17.19 7.06 40.73
C ILE A 44 -16.30 7.87 39.79
N LYS A 45 -15.28 8.52 40.36
CA LYS A 45 -14.22 9.13 39.56
C LYS A 45 -13.75 8.04 38.59
N PRO A 46 -13.74 8.27 37.26
CA PRO A 46 -13.16 7.28 36.36
C PRO A 46 -11.70 7.08 36.79
N ASN A 47 -11.42 5.94 37.42
CA ASN A 47 -10.08 5.57 37.90
C ASN A 47 -9.19 5.07 36.77
N LEU A 48 -9.74 4.95 35.56
CA LEU A 48 -9.03 4.47 34.38
C LEU A 48 -9.41 5.32 33.17
N LEU A 49 -8.47 6.14 32.72
CA LEU A 49 -8.51 6.82 31.42
C LEU A 49 -7.64 5.98 30.47
N PHE A 50 -8.27 5.34 29.49
CA PHE A 50 -7.57 4.59 28.45
C PHE A 50 -7.41 5.48 27.23
N MET A 51 -6.19 5.97 27.01
CA MET A 51 -5.81 6.73 25.82
C MET A 51 -4.99 5.82 24.93
N ILE A 52 -5.51 5.58 23.73
CA ILE A 52 -4.90 4.74 22.72
C ILE A 52 -4.26 5.65 21.68
N ASP A 53 -3.01 5.38 21.37
CA ASP A 53 -2.32 6.02 20.28
C ASP A 53 -2.85 5.52 18.92
N ASN A 54 -3.09 6.44 17.98
CA ASN A 54 -3.50 6.14 16.61
C ASN A 54 -2.40 6.56 15.62
N SER A 55 -1.14 6.39 16.03
CA SER A 55 0.02 6.62 15.18
C SER A 55 0.04 5.64 14.01
N ALA A 56 0.72 6.04 12.93
CA ALA A 56 0.81 5.21 11.73
C ALA A 56 1.51 3.87 12.00
N SER A 57 2.37 3.79 13.02
CA SER A 57 3.09 2.56 13.41
C SER A 57 2.16 1.46 13.98
N MET A 58 0.93 1.80 14.36
CA MET A 58 -0.09 0.83 14.75
C MET A 58 -0.62 0.03 13.55
N TYR A 59 -0.51 0.57 12.33
CA TYR A 59 -0.84 -0.13 11.10
C TYR A 59 0.27 -1.09 10.61
N ASP A 60 1.42 -1.12 11.27
CA ASP A 60 2.47 -2.09 10.98
C ASP A 60 2.07 -3.49 11.48
N LEU A 61 2.65 -4.53 10.88
CA LEU A 61 2.35 -5.91 11.26
C LEU A 61 2.69 -6.17 12.73
N ALA A 62 1.79 -6.87 13.42
CA ALA A 62 1.97 -7.28 14.81
C ALA A 62 3.06 -8.35 14.96
N TYR A 63 3.23 -9.17 13.93
CA TYR A 63 4.17 -10.28 13.91
C TYR A 63 5.24 -10.03 12.86
N ALA A 64 6.44 -9.69 13.33
CA ALA A 64 7.65 -9.56 12.54
C ALA A 64 8.76 -10.41 13.17
N ASP A 65 9.82 -10.63 12.40
CA ASP A 65 11.03 -11.26 12.91
C ASP A 65 11.61 -10.42 14.06
N GLU A 66 11.65 -11.01 15.26
CA GLU A 66 12.15 -10.35 16.47
C GLU A 66 13.69 -10.22 16.47
N GLY A 67 14.36 -10.89 15.53
CA GLY A 67 15.81 -10.97 15.41
C GLY A 67 16.43 -12.07 16.28
N ARG A 68 17.74 -12.27 16.10
CA ARG A 68 18.53 -13.19 16.91
C ARG A 68 19.22 -12.46 18.06
N LYS A 69 19.21 -13.06 19.25
CA LYS A 69 20.05 -12.58 20.35
C LYS A 69 21.50 -12.98 20.10
N THR A 70 22.42 -12.04 20.31
CA THR A 70 23.86 -12.21 20.17
C THR A 70 24.59 -11.68 21.40
N CYS A 71 25.84 -12.10 21.55
CA CYS A 71 26.66 -11.68 22.67
C CYS A 71 27.02 -10.18 22.58
N SER A 72 27.22 -9.55 23.74
CA SER A 72 27.36 -8.09 23.88
C SER A 72 28.50 -7.49 23.06
N THR A 73 29.58 -8.25 22.82
CA THR A 73 30.74 -7.81 22.01
C THR A 73 30.91 -8.69 20.78
N THR A 74 30.73 -10.01 20.93
CA THR A 74 30.87 -10.99 19.85
C THR A 74 29.53 -11.16 19.12
N VAL A 75 29.14 -10.16 18.33
CA VAL A 75 27.87 -10.11 17.59
C VAL A 75 27.69 -11.22 16.53
N THR A 76 28.75 -11.98 16.24
CA THR A 76 28.69 -13.17 15.39
C THR A 76 28.22 -14.42 16.13
N THR A 77 28.22 -14.40 17.47
CA THR A 77 27.79 -15.52 18.30
C THR A 77 26.34 -15.32 18.74
N SER A 78 25.44 -16.18 18.25
CA SER A 78 24.06 -16.24 18.71
C SER A 78 23.98 -16.84 20.10
N CYS A 79 23.12 -16.32 20.95
CA CYS A 79 22.96 -16.76 22.34
C CYS A 79 21.48 -16.79 22.74
N SER A 80 21.12 -17.68 23.66
CA SER A 80 19.80 -17.66 24.33
C SER A 80 19.91 -17.24 25.80
N LYS A 81 21.10 -17.40 26.38
CA LYS A 81 21.45 -17.07 27.77
C LYS A 81 22.91 -16.64 27.84
N ASN A 82 23.29 -15.93 28.91
CA ASN A 82 24.65 -15.39 29.08
C ASN A 82 25.74 -16.47 29.04
N SER A 83 25.44 -17.72 29.43
CA SER A 83 26.41 -18.82 29.39
C SER A 83 26.80 -19.26 27.98
N ASP A 84 26.04 -18.86 26.96
CA ASP A 84 26.35 -19.17 25.56
C ASP A 84 27.39 -18.19 24.99
N CYS A 85 27.74 -17.15 25.77
CA CYS A 85 28.67 -16.11 25.37
C CYS A 85 30.06 -16.29 25.99
N PRO A 86 31.11 -15.73 25.35
CA PRO A 86 32.45 -15.69 25.93
C PRO A 86 32.46 -15.07 27.34
N SER A 87 33.46 -15.44 28.15
CA SER A 87 33.58 -14.94 29.52
C SER A 87 33.66 -13.41 29.54
N GLY A 88 32.78 -12.77 30.31
CA GLY A 88 32.66 -11.31 30.40
C GLY A 88 31.61 -10.70 29.48
N GLU A 89 30.96 -11.48 28.62
CA GLU A 89 29.88 -11.02 27.76
C GLU A 89 28.49 -11.43 28.28
N THR A 90 27.48 -10.64 27.89
CA THR A 90 26.08 -10.92 28.18
C THR A 90 25.31 -11.17 26.89
N CYS A 91 24.27 -12.00 26.97
CA CYS A 91 23.36 -12.26 25.87
C CYS A 91 22.30 -11.16 25.79
N SER A 92 22.69 -10.02 25.24
CA SER A 92 21.87 -8.79 25.28
C SER A 92 21.66 -8.11 23.93
N ASN A 93 22.53 -8.34 22.94
CA ASN A 93 22.38 -7.71 21.64
C ASN A 93 21.29 -8.41 20.83
N ILE A 94 20.44 -7.65 20.14
CA ILE A 94 19.47 -8.21 19.20
C ILE A 94 19.90 -7.79 17.80
N LEU A 95 20.27 -8.76 16.98
CA LEU A 95 20.60 -8.54 15.58
C LEU A 95 19.41 -8.98 14.72
N ARG A 96 18.79 -8.01 14.03
CA ARG A 96 17.75 -8.27 13.04
C ARG A 96 18.39 -8.41 11.66
N GLN A 97 18.55 -9.65 11.21
CA GLN A 97 18.95 -10.02 9.87
C GLN A 97 18.11 -11.24 9.52
N PRO A 98 17.05 -11.10 8.69
CA PRO A 98 16.62 -9.95 7.88
C PRO A 98 16.30 -8.65 8.63
N TYR A 99 16.56 -7.49 8.00
CA TYR A 99 16.11 -6.17 8.46
C TYR A 99 14.58 -6.04 8.35
N TYR A 100 14.05 -4.99 9.00
CA TYR A 100 12.63 -4.60 8.99
C TYR A 100 12.00 -4.81 7.60
N CYS A 101 10.80 -5.40 7.53
CA CYS A 101 10.00 -5.69 6.32
C CYS A 101 10.16 -7.06 5.63
N TYR A 102 10.82 -8.04 6.25
CA TYR A 102 10.75 -9.44 5.83
C TYR A 102 10.64 -10.37 7.04
N ASP A 103 9.85 -11.44 6.92
CA ASP A 103 9.68 -12.44 7.99
C ASP A 103 9.44 -13.85 7.42
N GLN A 104 10.17 -14.82 7.94
CA GLN A 104 10.04 -16.25 7.61
C GLN A 104 9.88 -17.14 8.85
N THR A 105 9.50 -16.54 9.98
CA THR A 105 9.62 -17.11 11.33
C THR A 105 8.33 -17.71 11.86
N TYR A 106 7.39 -18.07 10.97
CA TYR A 106 6.14 -18.73 11.36
C TYR A 106 6.38 -19.98 12.21
N LYS A 107 5.64 -20.14 13.31
CA LYS A 107 5.63 -21.35 14.13
C LYS A 107 4.20 -21.76 14.45
N SER A 108 3.80 -22.96 14.03
CA SER A 108 2.49 -23.53 14.32
C SER A 108 2.20 -23.68 15.83
N SER A 109 3.26 -23.85 16.64
CA SER A 109 3.16 -23.90 18.11
C SER A 109 2.90 -22.54 18.80
N LYS A 110 3.16 -21.41 18.12
CA LYS A 110 2.84 -20.07 18.63
C LYS A 110 1.39 -19.76 18.27
N ASN A 111 0.64 -19.23 19.24
CA ASN A 111 -0.71 -18.73 18.97
C ASN A 111 -0.63 -17.27 18.53
N TYR A 112 -0.92 -17.00 17.27
CA TYR A 112 -0.99 -15.66 16.70
C TYR A 112 -2.42 -15.14 16.83
N ILE A 113 -2.60 -14.11 17.65
CA ILE A 113 -3.87 -13.40 17.84
C ILE A 113 -4.16 -12.53 16.61
N GLY A 114 -5.41 -12.53 16.14
CA GLY A 114 -5.87 -11.67 15.05
C GLY A 114 -7.35 -11.89 14.76
N ASN A 115 -7.75 -11.54 13.54
CA ASN A 115 -9.15 -11.57 13.10
C ASN A 115 -9.66 -13.00 12.80
N PHE A 116 -8.74 -13.93 12.52
CA PHE A 116 -9.05 -15.32 12.25
C PHE A 116 -9.00 -16.15 13.54
N GLU A 117 -9.85 -17.16 13.66
CA GLU A 117 -9.79 -18.09 14.79
C GLU A 117 -8.68 -19.11 14.57
N SER A 118 -7.71 -19.19 15.48
CA SER A 118 -6.44 -19.91 15.26
C SER A 118 -6.62 -21.40 14.92
N SER A 119 -7.63 -22.06 15.47
CA SER A 119 -7.90 -23.50 15.28
C SER A 119 -8.69 -23.84 14.02
N LYS A 120 -9.18 -22.84 13.28
CA LYS A 120 -10.06 -23.05 12.14
C LYS A 120 -9.31 -22.94 10.81
N LEU A 121 -9.88 -23.56 9.77
CA LEU A 121 -9.42 -23.40 8.39
C LEU A 121 -10.25 -22.35 7.68
N TYR A 122 -9.60 -21.59 6.80
CA TYR A 122 -10.24 -20.57 6.00
C TYR A 122 -9.89 -20.75 4.54
N LYS A 123 -10.89 -20.65 3.68
CA LYS A 123 -10.76 -20.66 2.23
C LYS A 123 -11.11 -19.29 1.68
N TYR A 124 -10.30 -18.79 0.76
CA TYR A 124 -10.61 -17.55 0.06
C TYR A 124 -11.65 -17.81 -1.04
N SER A 125 -12.73 -17.04 -1.01
CA SER A 125 -13.76 -17.05 -2.05
C SER A 125 -13.49 -15.92 -3.04
N PHE A 126 -13.04 -16.27 -4.25
CA PHE A 126 -12.77 -15.30 -5.33
C PHE A 126 -14.05 -14.65 -5.88
N SER A 127 -15.23 -15.25 -5.67
CA SER A 127 -16.51 -14.66 -6.09
C SER A 127 -17.01 -13.58 -5.13
N THR A 128 -16.74 -13.73 -3.83
CA THR A 128 -17.20 -12.79 -2.79
C THR A 128 -16.08 -11.88 -2.27
N GLY A 129 -14.82 -12.15 -2.61
CA GLY A 129 -13.66 -11.37 -2.20
C GLY A 129 -13.40 -11.41 -0.70
N GLN A 130 -13.62 -12.56 -0.05
CA GLN A 130 -13.49 -12.72 1.39
C GLN A 130 -13.07 -14.14 1.78
N PHE A 131 -12.54 -14.28 2.98
CA PHE A 131 -12.28 -15.55 3.64
C PHE A 131 -13.54 -16.09 4.30
N GLU A 132 -13.85 -17.34 4.01
CA GLU A 132 -14.94 -18.09 4.62
C GLU A 132 -14.37 -19.27 5.40
N GLU A 133 -14.98 -19.59 6.53
CA GLU A 133 -14.60 -20.75 7.34
C GLU A 133 -14.85 -22.03 6.53
N ASP A 134 -13.82 -22.87 6.42
CA ASP A 134 -13.92 -24.17 5.76
C ASP A 134 -14.04 -25.27 6.82
N MET A 135 -15.18 -25.96 6.82
CA MET A 135 -15.50 -27.05 7.75
C MET A 135 -14.96 -28.41 7.28
N SER A 136 -14.36 -28.47 6.09
CA SER A 136 -13.78 -29.70 5.55
C SER A 136 -12.37 -29.96 6.09
N SER A 137 -11.95 -31.23 6.11
CA SER A 137 -10.55 -31.59 6.38
C SER A 137 -9.64 -30.91 5.35
N PHE A 138 -8.51 -30.34 5.80
CA PHE A 138 -7.52 -29.69 4.94
C PHE A 138 -7.26 -30.53 3.67
N SER A 139 -7.71 -30.04 2.52
CA SER A 139 -7.57 -30.72 1.24
C SER A 139 -7.06 -29.75 0.19
N CYS A 140 -5.99 -30.15 -0.50
CA CYS A 140 -5.28 -29.34 -1.48
C CYS A 140 -5.06 -30.18 -2.73
N THR A 141 -5.89 -29.97 -3.75
CA THR A 141 -5.86 -30.70 -5.03
C THR A 141 -5.55 -29.74 -6.16
N ALA A 142 -4.65 -30.15 -7.06
CA ALA A 142 -4.35 -29.44 -8.30
C ALA A 142 -4.56 -30.38 -9.49
N SER A 143 -5.06 -29.85 -10.60
CA SER A 143 -5.13 -30.58 -11.88
C SER A 143 -3.75 -30.67 -12.54
N GLU A 144 -3.64 -31.43 -13.64
CA GLU A 144 -2.40 -31.52 -14.43
C GLU A 144 -1.92 -30.16 -14.98
N THR A 145 -2.85 -29.22 -15.21
CA THR A 145 -2.56 -27.86 -15.70
C THR A 145 -2.20 -26.89 -14.59
N GLN A 146 -2.21 -27.33 -13.33
CA GLN A 146 -2.03 -26.49 -12.15
C GLN A 146 -0.80 -26.89 -11.35
N GLU A 147 -0.24 -25.91 -10.65
CA GLU A 147 0.82 -26.09 -9.68
C GLU A 147 0.25 -25.92 -8.27
N LYS A 148 0.65 -26.83 -7.37
CA LYS A 148 0.26 -26.84 -5.96
C LYS A 148 1.45 -26.50 -5.10
N LYS A 149 1.29 -25.53 -4.20
CA LYS A 149 2.27 -25.20 -3.17
C LYS A 149 1.61 -25.27 -1.81
N ASP A 150 2.05 -26.23 -0.99
CA ASP A 150 1.44 -26.52 0.29
C ASP A 150 2.43 -26.68 1.46
N ILE A 151 1.96 -26.28 2.64
CA ILE A 151 2.51 -26.60 3.94
C ILE A 151 1.46 -27.49 4.61
N SER A 152 1.84 -28.74 4.93
CA SER A 152 0.92 -29.76 5.41
C SER A 152 0.04 -29.25 6.55
N GLY A 153 -1.28 -29.28 6.35
CA GLY A 153 -2.27 -28.86 7.34
C GLY A 153 -2.33 -27.35 7.64
N THR A 154 -1.50 -26.53 6.97
CA THR A 154 -1.30 -25.12 7.34
C THR A 154 -1.66 -24.15 6.22
N LEU A 155 -1.16 -24.38 5.01
CA LEU A 155 -1.31 -23.49 3.86
C LEU A 155 -1.39 -24.30 2.56
N CYS A 156 -2.26 -23.90 1.64
CA CYS A 156 -2.40 -24.45 0.31
C CYS A 156 -2.70 -23.33 -0.68
N VAL A 157 -1.90 -23.22 -1.72
CA VAL A 157 -2.13 -22.33 -2.85
C VAL A 157 -2.05 -23.13 -4.14
N VAL A 158 -3.05 -22.96 -5.02
CA VAL A 158 -3.11 -23.60 -6.33
C VAL A 158 -3.28 -22.54 -7.40
N TYR A 159 -2.44 -22.59 -8.43
CA TYR A 159 -2.47 -21.66 -9.55
C TYR A 159 -2.14 -22.36 -10.88
N ASP A 160 -2.52 -21.77 -12.01
CA ASP A 160 -2.27 -22.34 -13.33
C ASP A 160 -0.77 -22.36 -13.69
N LYS A 161 -0.29 -23.40 -14.38
CA LYS A 161 1.14 -23.51 -14.76
C LYS A 161 1.59 -22.51 -15.83
N THR A 162 0.65 -21.90 -16.55
CA THR A 162 0.91 -20.98 -17.67
C THR A 162 0.42 -19.58 -17.34
N SER A 163 1.17 -18.57 -17.78
CA SER A 163 0.76 -17.16 -17.67
C SER A 163 -0.67 -16.97 -18.22
N PRO A 164 -1.60 -16.35 -17.47
CA PRO A 164 -1.36 -15.41 -16.36
C PRO A 164 -1.23 -16.01 -14.95
N TYR A 165 -1.04 -17.32 -14.80
CA TYR A 165 -0.85 -17.99 -13.49
C TYR A 165 -2.00 -17.74 -12.49
N ALA A 166 -3.25 -17.77 -12.97
CA ALA A 166 -4.41 -17.45 -12.17
C ALA A 166 -4.50 -18.35 -10.92
N VAL A 167 -4.65 -17.75 -9.74
CA VAL A 167 -4.83 -18.47 -8.48
C VAL A 167 -6.27 -18.95 -8.38
N SER A 168 -6.46 -20.27 -8.32
CA SER A 168 -7.79 -20.88 -8.22
C SER A 168 -8.17 -21.26 -6.80
N THR A 169 -7.20 -21.46 -5.91
CA THR A 169 -7.44 -21.88 -4.53
C THR A 169 -6.41 -21.30 -3.60
N PHE A 170 -6.89 -20.75 -2.48
CA PHE A 170 -6.08 -20.32 -1.35
C PHE A 170 -6.77 -20.77 -0.07
N ILE A 171 -6.11 -21.64 0.70
CA ILE A 171 -6.60 -22.19 1.96
C ILE A 171 -5.49 -22.07 3.00
N ALA A 172 -5.82 -21.59 4.19
CA ALA A 172 -4.86 -21.52 5.29
C ALA A 172 -5.54 -21.67 6.66
N THR A 173 -4.76 -22.08 7.67
CA THR A 173 -5.21 -22.02 9.07
C THR A 173 -5.36 -20.59 9.53
N GLY A 174 -6.30 -20.33 10.44
CA GLY A 174 -6.46 -19.01 11.04
C GLY A 174 -5.20 -18.55 11.77
N ASN A 175 -4.46 -19.49 12.39
CA ASN A 175 -3.18 -19.17 13.03
C ASN A 175 -2.14 -18.65 12.02
N TYR A 176 -2.03 -19.28 10.85
CA TYR A 176 -1.16 -18.83 9.77
C TYR A 176 -1.61 -17.47 9.21
N LEU A 177 -2.92 -17.27 9.02
CA LEU A 177 -3.46 -16.00 8.52
C LEU A 177 -3.26 -14.84 9.48
N ASN A 178 -3.35 -15.09 10.80
CA ASN A 178 -3.05 -14.08 11.81
C ASN A 178 -1.57 -13.70 11.78
N TRP A 179 -0.65 -14.68 11.71
CA TRP A 179 0.79 -14.39 11.52
C TRP A 179 1.06 -13.60 10.23
N LEU A 180 0.34 -13.95 9.17
CA LEU A 180 0.51 -13.36 7.86
C LEU A 180 0.01 -11.91 7.82
N THR A 181 -1.17 -11.60 8.40
CA THR A 181 -1.90 -10.36 8.07
C THR A 181 -2.20 -9.43 9.24
N ALA A 182 -2.10 -9.88 10.49
CA ALA A 182 -2.54 -9.07 11.62
C ALA A 182 -1.61 -7.86 11.85
N SER A 183 -2.17 -6.66 11.88
CA SER A 183 -1.49 -5.47 12.37
C SER A 183 -1.60 -5.32 13.88
N LYS A 184 -0.77 -4.45 14.48
CA LYS A 184 -0.90 -4.12 15.91
C LYS A 184 -2.29 -3.57 16.21
N PHE A 185 -2.84 -2.75 15.31
CA PHE A 185 -4.16 -2.17 15.45
C PHE A 185 -5.30 -3.19 15.30
N ASP A 186 -5.15 -4.18 14.42
CA ASP A 186 -6.10 -5.30 14.34
C ASP A 186 -6.15 -6.09 15.63
N VAL A 187 -4.99 -6.41 16.22
CA VAL A 187 -4.89 -7.13 17.49
C VAL A 187 -5.55 -6.32 18.62
N GLU A 188 -5.26 -5.03 18.70
CA GLU A 188 -5.85 -4.15 19.70
C GLU A 188 -7.38 -4.07 19.55
N LYS A 189 -7.88 -3.77 18.35
CA LYS A 189 -9.33 -3.72 18.09
C LYS A 189 -10.00 -5.06 18.36
N LYS A 190 -9.33 -6.17 18.05
CA LYS A 190 -9.83 -7.51 18.36
C LYS A 190 -10.03 -7.69 19.86
N ILE A 191 -9.09 -7.23 20.67
CA ILE A 191 -9.15 -7.33 22.14
C ILE A 191 -10.23 -6.40 22.72
N LEU A 192 -10.33 -5.16 22.22
CA LEU A 192 -11.20 -4.13 22.79
C LEU A 192 -12.66 -4.22 22.34
N THR A 193 -12.87 -4.46 21.04
CA THR A 193 -14.19 -4.36 20.40
C THR A 193 -14.57 -5.59 19.58
N GLY A 194 -13.74 -6.64 19.58
CA GLY A 194 -13.94 -7.82 18.73
C GLY A 194 -13.46 -7.65 17.27
N GLY A 195 -12.85 -6.51 16.95
CA GLY A 195 -12.30 -6.13 15.64
C GLY A 195 -13.16 -5.12 14.89
N LYS A 196 -12.79 -4.78 13.64
CA LYS A 196 -13.52 -3.81 12.80
C LYS A 196 -14.56 -4.49 11.93
N TYR A 197 -15.84 -4.24 12.19
CA TYR A 197 -16.93 -4.77 11.39
C TYR A 197 -17.38 -3.78 10.31
N VAL A 198 -17.53 -4.28 9.08
CA VAL A 198 -18.22 -3.59 7.98
C VAL A 198 -19.35 -4.53 7.52
N GLY A 199 -20.58 -4.25 7.97
CA GLY A 199 -21.69 -5.18 7.82
C GLY A 199 -21.41 -6.49 8.57
N THR A 200 -21.43 -7.62 7.85
CA THR A 200 -21.15 -8.96 8.39
C THR A 200 -19.69 -9.40 8.19
N GLN A 201 -18.81 -8.49 7.78
CA GLN A 201 -17.41 -8.78 7.51
C GLN A 201 -16.51 -8.17 8.57
N LEU A 202 -15.53 -8.95 9.03
CA LEU A 202 -14.41 -8.46 9.83
C LEU A 202 -13.29 -7.99 8.90
N LEU A 203 -12.96 -6.71 8.96
CA LEU A 203 -11.95 -6.05 8.13
C LEU A 203 -10.61 -6.06 8.87
N SER A 204 -9.55 -6.53 8.20
CA SER A 204 -8.18 -6.33 8.70
C SER A 204 -7.60 -5.05 8.12
N GLU A 205 -6.82 -4.32 8.92
CA GLU A 205 -6.24 -3.04 8.54
C GLU A 205 -4.74 -2.98 8.75
N SER A 206 -3.97 -2.62 7.72
CA SER A 206 -2.53 -2.42 7.80
C SER A 206 -2.07 -1.40 6.77
N ARG A 207 -0.81 -0.97 6.91
CA ARG A 207 -0.08 -0.22 5.88
C ARG A 207 1.07 -1.05 5.29
N GLY A 208 1.12 -2.35 5.61
CA GLY A 208 2.28 -3.20 5.33
C GLY A 208 3.50 -2.79 6.16
N CYS A 209 4.63 -2.53 5.50
CA CYS A 209 5.84 -2.03 6.11
C CYS A 209 6.09 -0.58 5.70
N VAL A 210 5.79 0.38 6.58
CA VAL A 210 5.94 1.83 6.29
C VAL A 210 5.26 2.24 4.97
N GLY A 211 4.10 1.65 4.68
CA GLY A 211 3.35 1.94 3.46
C GLY A 211 3.76 1.13 2.22
N GLN A 212 4.78 0.27 2.32
CA GLN A 212 5.20 -0.69 1.30
C GLN A 212 4.73 -2.12 1.65
N SER A 213 4.93 -3.09 0.75
CA SER A 213 4.64 -4.50 1.04
C SER A 213 5.59 -5.07 2.09
N PHE A 214 5.04 -5.61 3.18
CA PHE A 214 5.78 -6.43 4.14
C PHE A 214 5.88 -7.85 3.61
N ILE A 215 7.10 -8.38 3.46
CA ILE A 215 7.32 -9.66 2.79
C ILE A 215 7.31 -10.81 3.79
N LYS A 216 6.55 -11.88 3.48
CA LYS A 216 6.49 -13.11 4.27
C LYS A 216 6.65 -14.32 3.36
N GLU A 217 7.59 -15.20 3.70
CA GLU A 217 7.89 -16.37 2.88
C GLU A 217 7.25 -17.64 3.42
N ALA A 218 6.68 -18.45 2.53
CA ALA A 218 6.10 -19.74 2.87
C ALA A 218 7.18 -20.82 2.93
N ASN A 219 7.49 -21.29 4.14
CA ASN A 219 8.51 -22.30 4.37
C ASN A 219 7.95 -23.70 4.63
N THR A 220 8.77 -24.73 4.39
CA THR A 220 8.37 -26.15 4.50
C THR A 220 7.81 -26.58 5.85
N GLY A 221 8.17 -25.89 6.93
CA GLY A 221 7.74 -26.20 8.28
C GLY A 221 7.86 -25.01 9.22
N ASP A 222 7.79 -25.31 10.51
CA ASP A 222 7.93 -24.32 11.57
C ASP A 222 9.36 -23.77 11.64
N PHE A 223 9.47 -22.50 12.00
CA PHE A 223 10.74 -21.87 12.29
C PHE A 223 11.42 -22.53 13.50
N VAL A 224 12.51 -23.26 13.26
CA VAL A 224 13.15 -24.08 14.28
C VAL A 224 14.23 -23.32 15.06
N ASN A 225 14.99 -22.40 14.46
CA ASN A 225 16.06 -21.74 15.20
C ASN A 225 16.67 -20.48 14.57
N TYR A 226 17.24 -19.62 15.43
CA TYR A 226 18.20 -18.56 15.08
C TYR A 226 19.67 -18.97 15.32
N SER A 227 19.94 -20.24 15.65
CA SER A 227 21.28 -20.70 15.98
C SER A 227 22.17 -20.82 14.74
N SER A 228 23.34 -20.20 14.80
CA SER A 228 24.38 -20.31 13.78
C SER A 228 25.04 -21.70 13.82
N PRO A 229 25.45 -22.28 12.66
CA PRO A 229 25.24 -21.77 11.32
C PRO A 229 23.82 -22.03 10.78
N GLU A 230 23.31 -21.06 10.03
CA GLU A 230 22.01 -21.10 9.31
C GLU A 230 21.91 -22.27 8.32
N THR A 231 23.01 -22.98 8.07
CA THR A 231 23.10 -24.17 7.21
C THR A 231 22.28 -25.36 7.72
N ASN A 232 21.76 -25.31 8.94
CA ASN A 232 20.88 -26.33 9.52
C ASN A 232 19.41 -25.90 9.60
N ASN A 233 19.00 -24.80 8.94
CA ASN A 233 17.59 -24.44 8.87
C ASN A 233 16.85 -25.44 7.96
N PRO A 234 15.96 -26.31 8.50
CA PRO A 234 15.22 -27.27 7.69
C PRO A 234 14.13 -26.60 6.84
N ASN A 235 13.95 -25.29 6.99
CA ASN A 235 12.99 -24.50 6.26
C ASN A 235 13.51 -24.22 4.84
N THR A 236 12.98 -24.97 3.89
CA THR A 236 13.17 -24.68 2.46
C THR A 236 11.98 -23.86 1.98
N PRO A 237 12.21 -22.78 1.21
CA PRO A 237 11.14 -22.04 0.56
C PRO A 237 10.23 -22.93 -0.30
N ARG A 238 8.92 -22.67 -0.28
CA ARG A 238 7.91 -23.42 -1.05
C ARG A 238 7.69 -22.92 -2.48
N GLY A 239 8.40 -21.89 -2.93
CA GLY A 239 8.17 -21.29 -4.25
C GLY A 239 7.00 -20.32 -4.27
N ILE A 240 6.57 -19.81 -3.12
CA ILE A 240 5.58 -18.72 -2.99
C ILE A 240 6.06 -17.75 -1.93
N THR A 241 5.96 -16.47 -2.27
CA THR A 241 6.22 -15.34 -1.38
C THR A 241 4.95 -14.51 -1.25
N PHE A 242 4.68 -13.97 -0.07
CA PHE A 242 3.54 -13.10 0.21
C PHE A 242 4.00 -11.67 0.47
N GLY A 243 3.36 -10.70 -0.18
CA GLY A 243 3.46 -9.28 0.17
C GLY A 243 2.22 -8.83 0.91
N ILE A 244 2.38 -8.22 2.08
CA ILE A 244 1.27 -7.73 2.89
C ILE A 244 1.29 -6.21 2.86
N ARG A 245 0.26 -5.61 2.29
CA ARG A 245 0.19 -4.17 2.08
C ARG A 245 -1.17 -3.59 2.41
N GLY A 246 -1.18 -2.28 2.64
CA GLY A 246 -2.42 -1.50 2.71
C GLY A 246 -2.95 -1.11 1.33
N PRO A 247 -4.03 -0.32 1.27
CA PRO A 247 -4.52 0.26 0.03
C PRO A 247 -3.55 1.33 -0.50
N TYR A 248 -3.51 1.51 -1.82
CA TYR A 248 -2.84 2.65 -2.43
C TYR A 248 -3.47 3.97 -1.98
N ASP A 249 -2.67 5.03 -1.86
CA ASP A 249 -3.22 6.35 -1.57
C ASP A 249 -4.16 6.80 -2.71
N PRO A 250 -5.37 7.25 -2.39
CA PRO A 250 -6.40 7.55 -3.39
C PRO A 250 -6.10 8.80 -4.23
N TYR A 251 -5.28 9.71 -3.72
CA TYR A 251 -4.89 10.94 -4.41
C TYR A 251 -3.56 10.78 -5.14
N ASN A 252 -2.74 9.84 -4.68
CA ASN A 252 -1.40 9.67 -5.18
C ASN A 252 -0.94 8.22 -5.06
N LYS A 253 -1.20 7.46 -6.12
CA LYS A 253 -0.87 6.03 -6.16
C LYS A 253 0.62 5.71 -5.99
N SER A 254 1.54 6.69 -6.08
CA SER A 254 3.00 6.52 -5.87
C SER A 254 3.43 6.68 -4.40
N ALA A 255 2.56 7.22 -3.53
CA ALA A 255 2.88 7.46 -2.12
C ALA A 255 2.79 6.20 -1.26
N PRO A 256 3.51 6.15 -0.13
CA PRO A 256 3.31 5.11 0.88
C PRO A 256 1.84 5.00 1.30
N SER A 257 1.37 3.77 1.52
CA SER A 257 0.00 3.55 1.98
C SER A 257 -0.27 4.28 3.30
N PRO A 258 -1.38 5.06 3.40
CA PRO A 258 -1.76 5.73 4.65
C PRO A 258 -2.32 4.77 5.71
N GLY A 259 -2.45 3.47 5.39
CA GLY A 259 -3.13 2.49 6.21
C GLY A 259 -4.61 2.33 5.85
N GLY A 260 -5.13 1.12 5.99
CA GLY A 260 -6.50 0.78 5.63
C GLY A 260 -6.64 -0.72 5.39
N GLN A 261 -7.61 -1.16 4.59
CA GLN A 261 -7.82 -2.58 4.27
C GLN A 261 -6.51 -3.30 3.91
N THR A 262 -6.19 -4.37 4.63
CA THR A 262 -5.05 -5.24 4.31
C THR A 262 -5.31 -6.07 3.06
N TYR A 263 -4.29 -6.20 2.22
CA TYR A 263 -4.24 -7.08 1.06
C TYR A 263 -3.07 -8.08 1.18
N ILE A 264 -3.29 -9.30 0.66
CA ILE A 264 -2.26 -10.32 0.49
C ILE A 264 -1.94 -10.42 -1.00
N ASP A 265 -0.76 -9.98 -1.38
CA ASP A 265 -0.18 -10.18 -2.70
C ASP A 265 0.55 -11.52 -2.73
N ILE A 266 0.24 -12.34 -3.72
CA ILE A 266 0.85 -13.67 -3.90
C ILE A 266 1.84 -13.59 -5.05
N TYR A 267 3.12 -13.83 -4.77
CA TYR A 267 4.18 -13.87 -5.76
C TYR A 267 4.60 -15.32 -6.03
N LYS A 268 4.85 -15.63 -7.31
CA LYS A 268 5.36 -16.93 -7.74
C LYS A 268 6.89 -16.92 -7.66
N GLY A 269 7.46 -17.79 -6.82
CA GLY A 269 8.90 -17.93 -6.65
C GLY A 269 9.38 -17.62 -5.24
N ASN A 270 10.69 -17.77 -5.05
CA ASN A 270 11.37 -17.54 -3.78
C ASN A 270 12.05 -16.18 -3.82
N TYR A 271 11.73 -15.31 -2.87
CA TYR A 271 12.37 -14.03 -2.75
C TYR A 271 13.77 -14.21 -2.15
N ASN A 272 14.80 -13.83 -2.91
CA ASN A 272 16.17 -13.81 -2.40
C ASN A 272 16.37 -12.57 -1.52
N GLN A 273 16.00 -12.73 -0.25
CA GLN A 273 16.14 -11.70 0.76
C GLN A 273 17.62 -11.37 1.04
N ALA A 274 18.55 -12.31 0.90
CA ALA A 274 19.97 -12.09 1.21
C ALA A 274 20.61 -11.04 0.28
N ASP A 275 20.30 -11.08 -1.03
CA ASP A 275 20.80 -10.11 -2.00
C ASP A 275 20.25 -8.71 -1.71
N CYS A 276 18.96 -8.60 -1.38
CA CYS A 276 18.35 -7.32 -1.00
C CYS A 276 18.80 -6.82 0.37
N GLN A 277 19.16 -7.72 1.28
CA GLN A 277 19.77 -7.35 2.54
C GLN A 277 21.16 -6.77 2.35
N ASP A 278 21.97 -7.37 1.47
CA ASP A 278 23.26 -6.83 1.10
C ASP A 278 23.09 -5.46 0.44
N ALA A 279 22.10 -5.28 -0.44
CA ALA A 279 21.80 -3.97 -1.01
C ALA A 279 21.52 -2.90 0.05
N VAL A 280 20.67 -3.20 1.05
CA VAL A 280 20.43 -2.30 2.20
C VAL A 280 21.74 -2.01 2.93
N TYR A 281 22.53 -3.03 3.24
CA TYR A 281 23.79 -2.87 3.96
C TYR A 281 24.81 -2.00 3.18
N GLN A 282 25.00 -2.27 1.88
CA GLN A 282 25.93 -1.49 1.04
C GLN A 282 25.45 -0.05 0.85
N LEU A 283 24.15 0.21 0.79
CA LEU A 283 23.63 1.58 0.73
C LEU A 283 23.87 2.36 2.03
N GLN A 284 23.93 1.67 3.16
CA GLN A 284 24.21 2.29 4.46
C GLN A 284 25.71 2.51 4.71
N TYR A 285 26.53 1.52 4.37
CA TYR A 285 27.94 1.45 4.80
C TYR A 285 28.95 1.17 3.68
N GLY A 286 28.49 0.76 2.51
CA GLY A 286 29.32 0.34 1.37
C GLY A 286 29.85 1.49 0.53
N GLY A 287 30.67 1.11 -0.47
CA GLY A 287 31.19 2.02 -1.49
C GLY A 287 30.33 2.06 -2.75
N ASN A 288 30.58 3.06 -3.60
CA ASN A 288 29.84 3.29 -4.86
C ASN A 288 29.78 2.04 -5.77
N ALA A 289 30.88 1.30 -5.87
CA ALA A 289 30.96 0.09 -6.70
C ALA A 289 30.16 -1.08 -6.09
N ASP A 290 30.21 -1.24 -4.77
CA ASP A 290 29.52 -2.31 -4.04
C ASP A 290 28.00 -2.11 -4.08
N ILE A 291 27.55 -0.87 -3.96
CA ILE A 291 26.12 -0.50 -4.07
C ILE A 291 25.55 -0.89 -5.42
N LYS A 292 26.26 -0.55 -6.49
CA LYS A 292 25.81 -0.90 -7.84
C LYS A 292 25.61 -2.41 -7.94
N LYS A 293 26.61 -3.18 -7.53
CA LYS A 293 26.58 -4.65 -7.59
C LYS A 293 25.48 -5.25 -6.71
N ALA A 294 25.32 -4.75 -5.49
CA ALA A 294 24.34 -5.26 -4.54
C ALA A 294 22.90 -4.93 -4.95
N VAL A 295 22.64 -3.72 -5.47
CA VAL A 295 21.32 -3.36 -6.01
C VAL A 295 21.02 -4.13 -7.30
N GLU A 296 21.99 -4.33 -8.20
CA GLU A 296 21.82 -5.20 -9.38
C GLU A 296 21.46 -6.65 -9.00
N ALA A 297 22.15 -7.20 -7.98
CA ALA A 297 21.85 -8.52 -7.44
C ALA A 297 20.45 -8.59 -6.84
N CYS A 298 20.08 -7.64 -5.96
CA CYS A 298 18.75 -7.56 -5.36
C CYS A 298 17.63 -7.46 -6.41
N LEU A 299 17.82 -6.69 -7.48
CA LEU A 299 16.81 -6.52 -8.53
C LEU A 299 16.82 -7.65 -9.58
N ASN A 300 17.75 -8.61 -9.44
CA ASN A 300 17.94 -9.76 -10.34
C ASN A 300 17.96 -9.33 -11.82
N PHE A 301 18.89 -8.43 -12.17
CA PHE A 301 19.14 -8.05 -13.57
C PHE A 301 20.62 -7.80 -13.85
N SER A 302 20.99 -7.90 -15.12
CA SER A 302 22.32 -7.55 -15.61
C SER A 302 22.24 -6.29 -16.48
N SER A 303 23.07 -5.28 -16.19
CA SER A 303 23.16 -4.08 -17.02
C SER A 303 23.88 -4.36 -18.36
N GLY A 304 23.24 -4.06 -19.49
CA GLY A 304 23.83 -4.16 -20.84
C GLY A 304 22.86 -4.59 -21.94
N GLY A 305 23.03 -4.06 -23.17
CA GLY A 305 22.23 -4.41 -24.35
C GLY A 305 20.89 -3.65 -24.50
N THR A 306 20.09 -4.01 -25.52
CA THR A 306 18.72 -3.52 -25.69
C THR A 306 17.83 -4.12 -24.60
N GLN A 307 17.34 -3.27 -23.71
CA GLN A 307 16.60 -3.67 -22.51
C GLN A 307 15.10 -3.46 -22.69
N SER A 308 14.28 -4.43 -22.24
CA SER A 308 12.82 -4.26 -22.19
C SER A 308 12.44 -3.13 -21.23
N ALA A 309 11.23 -2.59 -21.34
CA ALA A 309 10.75 -1.52 -20.46
C ALA A 309 10.83 -1.91 -18.97
N VAL A 310 10.55 -3.17 -18.64
CA VAL A 310 10.66 -3.74 -17.28
C VAL A 310 12.11 -3.77 -16.79
N VAL A 311 13.09 -4.02 -17.66
CA VAL A 311 14.50 -3.95 -17.24
C VAL A 311 14.94 -2.50 -17.06
N LYS A 312 14.42 -1.57 -17.89
CA LYS A 312 14.71 -0.13 -17.74
C LYS A 312 14.19 0.43 -16.41
N THR A 313 13.07 -0.07 -15.87
CA THR A 313 12.64 0.33 -14.52
C THR A 313 13.68 -0.03 -13.46
N LYS A 314 14.28 -1.23 -13.55
CA LYS A 314 15.35 -1.69 -12.64
C LYS A 314 16.63 -0.87 -12.77
N VAL A 315 17.03 -0.53 -13.99
CA VAL A 315 18.18 0.35 -14.26
C VAL A 315 17.96 1.73 -13.67
N ALA A 316 16.77 2.32 -13.87
CA ALA A 316 16.43 3.62 -13.31
C ALA A 316 16.52 3.60 -11.78
N PHE A 317 16.01 2.55 -11.13
CA PHE A 317 16.16 2.38 -9.68
C PHE A 317 17.62 2.36 -9.24
N GLN A 318 18.43 1.50 -9.86
CA GLN A 318 19.84 1.32 -9.53
C GLN A 318 20.61 2.65 -9.61
N GLN A 319 20.40 3.40 -10.69
CA GLN A 319 21.06 4.68 -10.92
C GLN A 319 20.59 5.75 -9.93
N SER A 320 19.29 5.77 -9.62
CA SER A 320 18.72 6.69 -8.62
C SER A 320 19.29 6.42 -7.23
N MET A 321 19.38 5.15 -6.83
CA MET A 321 19.97 4.75 -5.55
C MET A 321 21.45 5.12 -5.46
N GLN A 322 22.18 4.98 -6.57
CA GLN A 322 23.57 5.40 -6.66
C GLN A 322 23.71 6.92 -6.51
N ALA A 323 22.86 7.70 -7.17
CA ALA A 323 22.84 9.15 -7.07
C ALA A 323 22.51 9.61 -5.65
N CYS A 324 21.53 8.99 -4.99
CA CYS A 324 21.19 9.29 -3.59
C CYS A 324 22.32 8.98 -2.61
N TRP A 325 23.05 7.89 -2.81
CA TRP A 325 24.23 7.61 -2.00
C TRP A 325 25.34 8.63 -2.22
N GLN A 326 25.55 9.09 -3.46
CA GLN A 326 26.54 10.13 -3.76
C GLN A 326 26.14 11.48 -3.12
N TYR A 327 24.87 11.84 -3.19
CA TYR A 327 24.27 13.00 -2.54
C TYR A 327 24.56 13.04 -1.04
N ARG A 328 24.32 11.91 -0.37
CA ARG A 328 24.65 11.76 1.06
C ARG A 328 26.14 11.99 1.35
N ASN A 329 27.01 11.50 0.48
CA ASN A 329 28.46 11.60 0.68
C ASN A 329 29.05 12.94 0.18
N GLY A 330 28.21 13.97 0.07
CA GLY A 330 28.62 15.34 -0.23
C GLY A 330 28.77 15.66 -1.71
N LYS A 331 28.44 14.73 -2.63
CA LYS A 331 28.39 15.00 -4.06
C LYS A 331 26.94 15.31 -4.46
N ASP A 332 26.66 16.56 -4.79
CA ASP A 332 25.31 16.96 -5.19
C ASP A 332 24.79 16.23 -6.45
N ILE A 333 23.46 16.18 -6.59
CA ILE A 333 22.80 15.62 -7.78
C ILE A 333 23.13 16.51 -8.99
N GLY A 334 23.77 15.92 -10.01
CA GLY A 334 24.29 16.65 -11.16
C GLY A 334 23.36 16.62 -12.37
N THR A 335 23.72 17.41 -13.39
CA THR A 335 23.02 17.42 -14.69
C THR A 335 23.03 16.04 -15.37
N ASP A 336 24.09 15.24 -15.19
CA ASP A 336 24.19 13.89 -15.77
C ASP A 336 23.16 12.92 -15.16
N ASP A 337 22.91 13.02 -13.85
CA ASP A 337 21.88 12.23 -13.15
C ASP A 337 20.49 12.59 -13.70
N ILE A 338 20.22 13.89 -13.88
CA ILE A 338 18.96 14.37 -14.46
C ILE A 338 18.80 13.98 -15.92
N ASN A 339 19.86 14.03 -16.72
CA ASN A 339 19.79 13.56 -18.12
C ASN A 339 19.51 12.06 -18.19
N THR A 340 20.00 11.30 -17.23
CA THR A 340 19.70 9.89 -17.10
C THR A 340 18.22 9.67 -16.78
N VAL A 341 17.67 10.39 -15.79
CA VAL A 341 16.23 10.38 -15.49
C VAL A 341 15.40 10.76 -16.73
N LYS A 342 15.79 11.82 -17.44
CA LYS A 342 15.08 12.30 -18.63
C LYS A 342 14.96 11.21 -19.70
N ASN A 343 16.02 10.45 -19.92
CA ASN A 343 16.04 9.38 -20.92
C ASN A 343 15.31 8.11 -20.44
N GLN A 344 15.57 7.68 -19.20
CA GLN A 344 14.98 6.44 -18.68
C GLN A 344 13.48 6.56 -18.45
N CYS A 345 13.01 7.66 -17.85
CA CYS A 345 11.60 7.80 -17.51
C CYS A 345 10.71 7.87 -18.77
N THR A 346 11.10 8.58 -19.83
CA THR A 346 10.31 8.63 -21.08
C THR A 346 10.20 7.27 -21.75
N ASP A 347 11.27 6.47 -21.71
CA ASP A 347 11.28 5.12 -22.24
C ASP A 347 10.38 4.18 -21.42
N ILE A 348 10.40 4.32 -20.09
CA ILE A 348 9.52 3.58 -19.18
C ILE A 348 8.06 3.95 -19.46
N TYR A 349 7.73 5.23 -19.57
CA TYR A 349 6.36 5.68 -19.81
C TYR A 349 5.80 5.23 -21.16
N ALA A 350 6.65 5.06 -22.17
CA ALA A 350 6.25 4.55 -23.47
C ALA A 350 6.05 3.02 -23.50
N GLY A 351 6.79 2.29 -22.66
CA GLY A 351 6.84 0.82 -22.70
C GLY A 351 6.20 0.10 -21.51
N TYR A 352 5.78 0.81 -20.48
CA TYR A 352 5.18 0.25 -19.26
C TYR A 352 3.79 0.83 -19.02
N ALA A 353 2.81 -0.06 -18.84
CA ALA A 353 1.44 0.31 -18.57
C ALA A 353 0.77 -0.68 -17.61
N THR A 354 -0.20 -0.17 -16.85
CA THR A 354 -0.97 -0.96 -15.88
C THR A 354 -2.46 -0.69 -16.03
N CYS A 355 -3.28 -1.64 -15.58
CA CYS A 355 -4.73 -1.48 -15.67
C CYS A 355 -5.26 -0.41 -14.73
N SER A 356 -6.19 0.43 -15.22
CA SER A 356 -6.78 1.55 -14.46
C SER A 356 -7.45 1.13 -13.15
N ASN A 357 -8.06 -0.05 -13.14
CA ASN A 357 -8.74 -0.66 -11.99
C ASN A 357 -7.83 -1.48 -11.09
N ASN A 358 -6.71 -1.96 -11.61
CA ASN A 358 -5.76 -2.77 -10.88
C ASN A 358 -4.34 -2.38 -11.26
N PRO A 359 -3.69 -1.51 -10.47
CA PRO A 359 -2.35 -1.10 -10.78
C PRO A 359 -1.39 -2.28 -10.72
N ASP A 360 -1.72 -3.44 -10.11
CA ASP A 360 -0.93 -4.68 -10.01
C ASP A 360 -0.89 -5.52 -11.29
N GLN A 361 -1.72 -5.18 -12.26
CA GLN A 361 -1.79 -5.87 -13.54
C GLN A 361 -1.09 -5.04 -14.63
N VAL A 362 -0.02 -5.57 -15.21
CA VAL A 362 0.58 -5.00 -16.45
C VAL A 362 -0.36 -5.29 -17.61
N CYS A 363 -0.47 -4.33 -18.52
CA CYS A 363 -1.24 -4.51 -19.73
C CYS A 363 -0.47 -4.01 -20.95
N THR A 364 -0.77 -4.60 -22.10
CA THR A 364 -0.39 -4.03 -23.40
C THR A 364 -1.61 -3.46 -24.13
N THR A 365 -2.79 -4.00 -23.85
CA THR A 365 -4.06 -3.61 -24.45
C THR A 365 -5.16 -3.43 -23.41
N ASN A 366 -6.17 -2.61 -23.72
CA ASN A 366 -7.33 -2.42 -22.84
C ASN A 366 -8.10 -3.72 -22.58
N ALA A 367 -8.04 -4.69 -23.51
CA ALA A 367 -8.75 -5.96 -23.37
C ALA A 367 -8.26 -6.77 -22.16
N GLU A 368 -7.00 -6.61 -21.78
CA GLU A 368 -6.41 -7.31 -20.63
C GLU A 368 -6.98 -6.81 -19.30
N CYS A 369 -7.45 -5.57 -19.23
CA CYS A 369 -7.94 -4.93 -18.01
C CYS A 369 -9.42 -5.22 -17.69
N GLY A 370 -10.10 -5.96 -18.57
CA GLY A 370 -11.52 -6.25 -18.45
C GLY A 370 -12.42 -5.11 -18.93
N THR A 371 -13.71 -5.41 -19.06
CA THR A 371 -14.71 -4.50 -19.64
C THR A 371 -14.80 -3.18 -18.89
N GLY A 372 -14.61 -2.07 -19.60
CA GLY A 372 -14.73 -0.71 -19.05
C GLY A 372 -13.45 -0.13 -18.46
N ASN A 373 -12.35 -0.91 -18.42
CA ASN A 373 -11.06 -0.45 -17.90
C ASN A 373 -10.08 -0.20 -19.04
N THR A 374 -9.10 0.67 -18.78
CA THR A 374 -8.10 1.06 -19.76
C THR A 374 -6.70 0.72 -19.29
N CYS A 375 -5.82 0.48 -20.25
CA CYS A 375 -4.41 0.31 -20.02
C CYS A 375 -3.77 1.70 -19.89
N GLU A 376 -3.37 2.07 -18.67
CA GLU A 376 -2.82 3.37 -18.33
C GLU A 376 -1.30 3.35 -18.53
N TYR A 377 -0.80 4.21 -19.41
CA TYR A 377 0.62 4.43 -19.65
C TYR A 377 1.12 5.63 -18.83
N GLY A 378 2.41 5.62 -18.50
CA GLY A 378 3.10 6.78 -17.95
C GLY A 378 3.20 6.83 -16.42
N PRO A 379 3.43 8.03 -15.85
CA PRO A 379 3.71 8.21 -14.42
C PRO A 379 2.65 7.64 -13.47
N SER A 380 1.37 7.61 -13.88
CA SER A 380 0.27 7.09 -13.07
C SER A 380 0.25 5.57 -12.95
N ALA A 381 0.96 4.87 -13.83
CA ALA A 381 1.14 3.42 -13.79
C ALA A 381 2.19 2.97 -12.77
N ILE A 382 2.98 3.90 -12.23
CA ILE A 382 4.08 3.63 -11.31
C ILE A 382 3.58 3.78 -9.86
N VAL A 383 3.48 2.66 -9.16
CA VAL A 383 3.00 2.55 -7.76
C VAL A 383 4.14 2.15 -6.81
N PRO A 384 3.98 2.27 -5.47
CA PRO A 384 4.90 1.73 -4.48
C PRO A 384 5.24 0.27 -4.79
N GLY A 385 6.51 -0.09 -4.66
CA GLY A 385 7.02 -1.40 -5.08
C GLY A 385 7.53 -1.44 -6.52
N ASN A 386 7.17 -0.49 -7.39
CA ASN A 386 7.73 -0.49 -8.74
C ASN A 386 9.19 0.04 -8.74
N PRO A 387 10.14 -0.62 -9.45
CA PRO A 387 11.51 -0.14 -9.57
C PRO A 387 11.64 1.26 -10.21
N ALA A 388 10.65 1.72 -10.98
CA ALA A 388 10.64 3.07 -11.54
C ALA A 388 10.08 4.13 -10.57
N LEU A 389 10.09 3.92 -9.25
CA LEU A 389 9.45 4.82 -8.27
C LEU A 389 9.83 6.31 -8.44
N LEU A 390 11.09 6.62 -8.76
CA LEU A 390 11.54 8.00 -9.05
C LEU A 390 10.79 8.61 -10.26
N CYS A 391 10.41 7.80 -11.25
CA CYS A 391 9.61 8.21 -12.39
C CYS A 391 8.09 8.27 -12.06
N GLY A 392 7.68 7.98 -10.83
CA GLY A 392 6.28 8.10 -10.41
C GLY A 392 5.80 9.54 -10.30
N ASN A 393 4.49 9.71 -10.13
CA ASN A 393 3.84 11.02 -10.04
C ASN A 393 4.28 11.85 -8.82
N ASP A 394 4.87 11.22 -7.81
CA ASP A 394 5.38 11.92 -6.63
C ASP A 394 6.68 12.68 -6.84
N TYR A 395 7.47 12.17 -7.78
CA TYR A 395 8.83 12.61 -7.99
C TYR A 395 8.94 13.17 -9.40
N GLU A 396 9.78 12.60 -10.25
CA GLU A 396 10.10 13.19 -11.55
C GLU A 396 8.93 13.08 -12.53
N GLY A 397 8.08 12.06 -12.38
CA GLY A 397 6.89 11.87 -13.20
C GLY A 397 5.88 13.01 -13.12
N GLN A 398 5.92 13.80 -12.04
CA GLN A 398 5.10 15.00 -11.92
C GLN A 398 5.39 16.03 -13.03
N TYR A 399 6.58 15.97 -13.65
CA TYR A 399 7.03 16.90 -14.70
C TYR A 399 6.74 16.46 -16.12
N TYR A 400 6.17 15.27 -16.33
CA TYR A 400 5.92 14.72 -17.66
C TYR A 400 4.45 14.79 -18.04
N TYR A 401 4.22 14.89 -19.34
CA TYR A 401 2.90 14.73 -19.93
C TYR A 401 2.99 14.01 -21.28
N TYR A 402 1.89 13.39 -21.70
CA TYR A 402 1.80 12.77 -23.01
C TYR A 402 1.42 13.82 -24.05
N GLN A 403 2.29 14.05 -25.01
CA GLN A 403 2.02 14.90 -26.16
C GLN A 403 1.50 14.03 -27.31
N GLY A 404 0.29 14.34 -27.79
CA GLY A 404 -0.26 13.71 -28.98
C GLY A 404 0.47 14.14 -30.26
N ALA A 405 0.45 13.30 -31.28
CA ALA A 405 1.01 13.65 -32.59
C ALA A 405 0.29 14.87 -33.16
N SER A 406 1.05 15.87 -33.60
CA SER A 406 0.51 17.13 -34.12
C SER A 406 1.20 17.49 -35.42
N ALA A 407 0.42 17.93 -36.41
CA ALA A 407 0.96 18.36 -37.70
C ALA A 407 1.68 19.70 -37.60
N SER A 408 2.60 19.98 -38.51
CA SER A 408 3.17 21.33 -38.68
C SER A 408 2.06 22.35 -38.89
N GLY A 409 2.20 23.54 -38.33
CA GLY A 409 1.18 24.58 -38.38
C GLY A 409 0.01 24.34 -37.42
N THR A 410 0.25 23.68 -36.29
CA THR A 410 -0.72 23.58 -35.19
C THR A 410 -0.12 24.06 -33.86
N CYS A 411 -0.97 24.63 -33.02
CA CYS A 411 -0.60 25.12 -31.70
C CYS A 411 -0.22 23.94 -30.80
N THR A 412 0.96 24.03 -30.20
CA THR A 412 1.61 22.96 -29.43
C THR A 412 0.80 22.40 -28.28
N GLN A 413 -0.17 23.15 -27.76
CA GLN A 413 -0.97 22.75 -26.60
C GLN A 413 -2.48 22.70 -26.84
N SER A 414 -3.01 23.45 -27.82
CA SER A 414 -4.45 23.45 -28.15
C SER A 414 -4.80 22.66 -29.41
N GLY A 415 -3.81 22.31 -30.25
CA GLY A 415 -4.04 21.61 -31.52
C GLY A 415 -4.70 22.47 -32.62
N ASN A 416 -4.98 23.75 -32.33
CA ASN A 416 -5.55 24.68 -33.32
C ASN A 416 -4.56 24.92 -34.45
N THR A 417 -5.03 25.06 -35.69
CA THR A 417 -4.15 25.49 -36.80
C THR A 417 -3.61 26.90 -36.57
N CYS A 418 -2.33 27.09 -36.87
CA CYS A 418 -1.61 28.33 -36.69
C CYS A 418 -0.57 28.54 -37.80
N THR A 419 -0.23 29.79 -38.02
CA THR A 419 0.87 30.22 -38.90
C THR A 419 1.95 30.97 -38.12
N THR A 420 1.58 31.59 -37.01
CA THR A 420 2.48 32.29 -36.08
C THR A 420 2.08 32.00 -34.64
N ASP A 421 2.97 32.30 -33.68
CA ASP A 421 2.67 32.16 -32.24
C ASP A 421 1.47 33.01 -31.79
N ALA A 422 1.13 34.09 -32.50
CA ALA A 422 -0.01 34.94 -32.19
C ALA A 422 -1.37 34.24 -32.40
N ASP A 423 -1.40 33.20 -33.26
CA ASP A 423 -2.60 32.40 -33.52
C ASP A 423 -2.90 31.40 -32.38
N CYS A 424 -1.96 31.27 -31.43
CA CYS A 424 -2.02 30.33 -30.33
C CYS A 424 -2.28 31.07 -29.01
N PRO A 425 -3.55 31.21 -28.57
CA PRO A 425 -3.85 31.85 -27.31
C PRO A 425 -3.21 31.08 -26.16
N SER A 426 -2.71 31.83 -25.19
CA SER A 426 -2.15 31.28 -23.95
C SER A 426 -3.21 30.43 -23.26
N ILE A 427 -2.88 29.19 -22.95
CA ILE A 427 -3.76 28.30 -22.19
C ILE A 427 -3.25 28.17 -20.76
N LYS A 428 -4.13 27.74 -19.86
CA LYS A 428 -3.77 27.45 -18.49
C LYS A 428 -3.76 25.95 -18.24
N LYS A 429 -2.70 25.45 -17.61
CA LYS A 429 -2.49 24.03 -17.30
C LYS A 429 -2.06 23.85 -15.84
N CYS A 430 -2.37 22.70 -15.28
CA CYS A 430 -1.97 22.35 -13.93
C CYS A 430 -0.44 22.15 -13.82
N SER A 431 0.14 22.71 -12.76
CA SER A 431 1.59 22.72 -12.52
C SER A 431 2.14 21.38 -12.02
N LYS A 432 1.29 20.35 -11.85
CA LYS A 432 1.68 18.95 -11.57
C LYS A 432 0.85 17.98 -12.43
N SER A 433 1.36 16.77 -12.63
CA SER A 433 0.62 15.69 -13.29
C SER A 433 -0.63 15.31 -12.46
N PRO A 434 -1.79 15.05 -13.07
CA PRO A 434 -2.06 15.10 -14.52
C PRO A 434 -2.08 16.54 -15.06
N TYR A 435 -1.49 16.78 -16.24
CA TYR A 435 -1.33 18.11 -16.87
C TYR A 435 -2.65 18.66 -17.45
N GLU A 436 -3.65 18.76 -16.59
CA GLU A 436 -5.04 19.11 -16.88
C GLU A 436 -5.17 20.56 -17.32
N THR A 437 -6.18 20.85 -18.15
CA THR A 437 -6.58 22.24 -18.42
C THR A 437 -7.32 22.78 -17.22
N CYS A 438 -6.94 23.97 -16.77
CA CYS A 438 -7.47 24.58 -15.56
C CYS A 438 -7.87 26.04 -15.82
N SER A 439 -8.84 26.54 -15.06
CA SER A 439 -9.15 27.96 -14.97
C SER A 439 -8.72 28.54 -13.62
N THR A 440 -8.85 27.71 -12.57
CA THR A 440 -8.52 27.99 -11.18
C THR A 440 -7.68 26.86 -10.59
N LYS A 441 -7.16 27.07 -9.37
CA LYS A 441 -6.39 26.05 -8.63
C LYS A 441 -7.23 24.79 -8.36
N ASP A 442 -8.53 24.94 -8.15
CA ASP A 442 -9.41 23.84 -7.74
C ASP A 442 -9.72 22.87 -8.89
N ASP A 443 -9.44 23.28 -10.12
CA ASP A 443 -9.54 22.41 -11.30
C ASP A 443 -8.39 21.39 -11.39
N CYS A 444 -7.36 21.53 -10.56
CA CYS A 444 -6.21 20.64 -10.55
C CYS A 444 -6.37 19.54 -9.51
N SER A 445 -6.44 18.29 -9.98
CA SER A 445 -6.59 17.11 -9.12
C SER A 445 -5.39 16.85 -8.20
N ALA A 446 -4.19 17.23 -8.63
CA ALA A 446 -2.96 17.00 -7.87
C ALA A 446 -2.80 17.96 -6.68
N LYS A 447 -2.49 17.41 -5.50
CA LYS A 447 -2.25 18.17 -4.27
C LYS A 447 -1.11 19.18 -4.49
N SER A 448 -1.34 20.42 -4.06
CA SER A 448 -0.40 21.54 -4.23
C SER A 448 -0.11 21.96 -5.68
N ALA A 449 -0.86 21.46 -6.67
CA ALA A 449 -0.80 21.99 -8.03
C ALA A 449 -1.29 23.45 -8.09
N LYS A 450 -0.72 24.21 -9.02
CA LYS A 450 -1.13 25.58 -9.38
C LYS A 450 -1.69 25.58 -10.79
N CYS A 451 -2.55 26.54 -11.09
CA CYS A 451 -3.05 26.74 -12.44
C CYS A 451 -2.23 27.83 -13.12
N ASP A 452 -1.28 27.42 -13.95
CA ASP A 452 -0.27 28.31 -14.53
C ASP A 452 -0.53 28.52 -16.03
N VAL A 453 -0.20 29.72 -16.51
CA VAL A 453 -0.24 30.03 -17.95
C VAL A 453 0.95 29.35 -18.61
N VAL A 454 0.67 28.54 -19.63
CA VAL A 454 1.71 27.81 -20.36
C VAL A 454 1.82 28.35 -21.78
N ALA A 455 3.05 28.36 -22.29
CA ALA A 455 3.34 28.78 -23.64
C ALA A 455 2.61 27.85 -24.62
N ASN A 456 1.79 28.44 -25.47
CA ASN A 456 1.14 27.78 -26.59
C ASN A 456 1.72 28.41 -27.84
N THR A 457 2.74 27.77 -28.42
CA THR A 457 3.45 28.26 -29.61
C THR A 457 3.04 27.48 -30.84
N CYS A 458 3.25 28.06 -32.02
CA CYS A 458 2.94 27.42 -33.29
C CYS A 458 4.04 26.44 -33.67
N ALA A 459 3.70 25.15 -33.82
CA ALA A 459 4.66 24.12 -34.19
C ALA A 459 5.13 24.32 -35.64
N THR A 460 6.41 24.61 -35.83
CA THR A 460 7.05 24.80 -37.15
C THR A 460 7.42 23.47 -37.84
N SER A 461 7.23 22.34 -37.16
CA SER A 461 7.48 21.00 -37.66
C SER A 461 6.51 20.02 -37.02
N ALA A 462 6.24 18.89 -37.69
CA ALA A 462 5.39 17.85 -37.13
C ALA A 462 6.01 17.28 -35.85
N VAL A 463 5.20 17.13 -34.82
CA VAL A 463 5.63 16.59 -33.52
C VAL A 463 5.16 15.14 -33.43
N SER A 464 6.09 14.22 -33.14
CA SER A 464 5.78 12.82 -32.88
C SER A 464 5.07 12.66 -31.54
N ALA A 465 4.11 11.74 -31.45
CA ALA A 465 3.49 11.41 -30.18
C ALA A 465 4.52 10.82 -29.20
N GLY A 466 4.44 11.21 -27.94
CA GLY A 466 5.34 10.68 -26.92
C GLY A 466 5.26 11.41 -25.58
N TRP A 467 5.96 10.87 -24.59
CA TRP A 467 6.13 11.50 -23.29
C TRP A 467 7.23 12.54 -23.34
N VAL A 468 6.89 13.76 -22.93
CA VAL A 468 7.83 14.90 -22.96
C VAL A 468 7.77 15.67 -21.65
N LEU A 469 8.87 16.37 -21.36
CA LEU A 469 8.95 17.26 -20.21
C LEU A 469 8.02 18.46 -20.43
N ARG A 470 7.33 18.90 -19.38
CA ARG A 470 6.45 20.06 -19.46
C ARG A 470 7.23 21.35 -19.75
N PRO A 471 6.68 22.27 -20.56
CA PRO A 471 7.28 23.57 -20.78
C PRO A 471 7.48 24.33 -19.46
N GLY A 472 8.65 24.96 -19.31
CA GLY A 472 8.98 25.78 -18.13
C GLY A 472 9.52 25.00 -16.92
N VAL A 473 9.62 23.67 -16.98
CA VAL A 473 10.34 22.90 -15.95
C VAL A 473 11.83 23.19 -16.08
N THR A 474 12.42 23.66 -14.98
CA THR A 474 13.86 23.94 -14.90
C THR A 474 14.61 22.72 -14.38
N GLU A 475 15.87 22.56 -14.77
CA GLU A 475 16.70 21.49 -14.22
C GLU A 475 16.83 21.61 -12.70
N ALA A 476 16.89 22.83 -12.16
CA ALA A 476 16.93 23.06 -10.73
C ALA A 476 15.70 22.47 -9.99
N ALA A 477 14.52 22.50 -10.60
CA ALA A 477 13.31 21.91 -10.02
C ALA A 477 13.37 20.37 -10.00
N MET A 478 13.87 19.76 -11.08
CA MET A 478 14.08 18.31 -11.15
C MET A 478 15.14 17.89 -10.13
N ILE A 479 16.29 18.57 -10.08
CA ILE A 479 17.35 18.31 -9.07
C ILE A 479 16.79 18.39 -7.66
N GLN A 480 15.94 19.39 -7.36
CA GLN A 480 15.31 19.47 -6.04
C GLN A 480 14.39 18.30 -5.76
N THR A 481 13.57 17.88 -6.73
CA THR A 481 12.69 16.71 -6.58
C THR A 481 13.48 15.42 -6.39
N HIS A 482 14.60 15.26 -7.08
CA HIS A 482 15.52 14.15 -6.87
C HIS A 482 16.13 14.19 -5.46
N ARG A 483 16.50 15.37 -4.95
CA ARG A 483 16.94 15.53 -3.55
C ARG A 483 15.84 15.17 -2.56
N ASP A 484 14.60 15.55 -2.83
CA ASP A 484 13.45 15.21 -2.01
C ASP A 484 13.21 13.69 -2.02
N PHE A 485 13.34 13.03 -3.18
CA PHE A 485 13.34 11.56 -3.29
C PHE A 485 14.42 10.94 -2.41
N CYS A 486 15.68 11.38 -2.55
CA CYS A 486 16.78 10.86 -1.73
C CYS A 486 16.58 11.11 -0.23
N SER A 487 15.96 12.23 0.14
CA SER A 487 15.67 12.56 1.54
C SER A 487 14.58 11.65 2.12
N ASN A 488 13.52 11.39 1.35
CA ASN A 488 12.42 10.49 1.73
C ASN A 488 12.90 9.02 1.87
N LEU A 489 13.92 8.62 1.11
CA LEU A 489 14.58 7.31 1.27
C LEU A 489 15.35 7.18 2.60
N MET A 490 15.76 8.31 3.19
CA MET A 490 16.79 8.35 4.22
C MET A 490 16.27 8.74 5.61
N VAL A 491 15.18 9.47 5.75
CA VAL A 491 14.70 9.91 7.07
C VAL A 491 13.17 9.90 7.10
N PRO A 492 12.52 9.28 8.11
CA PRO A 492 11.10 9.52 8.32
C PRO A 492 10.91 10.97 8.79
N ASP A 493 9.92 11.67 8.24
CA ASP A 493 9.34 12.80 8.97
C ASP A 493 8.76 12.22 10.27
N VAL A 494 9.43 12.52 11.39
CA VAL A 494 9.03 12.06 12.72
C VAL A 494 7.73 12.76 13.09
N VAL A 495 6.59 12.13 12.84
CA VAL A 495 5.28 12.63 13.28
C VAL A 495 5.07 12.32 14.77
N ASP A 496 5.81 11.36 15.34
CA ASP A 496 5.70 10.95 16.74
C ASP A 496 7.09 10.63 17.37
N PRO A 497 7.46 11.21 18.53
CA PRO A 497 8.67 10.88 19.28
C PRO A 497 8.87 9.40 19.62
N THR A 498 7.82 8.56 19.61
CA THR A 498 7.93 7.10 19.81
C THR A 498 8.32 6.31 18.55
N ASP A 499 8.27 6.93 17.37
CA ASP A 499 8.87 6.39 16.14
C ASP A 499 10.39 6.59 16.11
N ALA A 500 10.99 7.12 17.19
CA ALA A 500 12.43 7.07 17.39
C ALA A 500 12.83 5.64 17.83
N PRO A 501 13.48 4.84 16.98
CA PRO A 501 14.20 3.68 17.48
C PRO A 501 15.21 4.18 18.52
N SER A 502 15.32 3.46 19.65
CA SER A 502 16.35 3.71 20.68
C SER A 502 17.79 3.59 20.18
N ASP A 503 17.97 3.38 18.88
CA ASP A 503 19.20 3.45 18.12
C ASP A 503 18.89 4.25 16.84
N THR A 504 19.33 5.50 16.79
CA THR A 504 19.15 6.45 15.69
C THR A 504 19.93 5.98 14.45
N ALA A 505 19.49 4.90 13.81
CA ALA A 505 20.04 4.46 12.55
C ALA A 505 19.43 5.31 11.42
N LEU A 506 20.29 5.79 10.52
CA LEU A 506 20.02 6.75 9.45
C LEU A 506 19.01 6.29 8.35
N TYR A 507 18.20 5.23 8.53
CA TYR A 507 17.61 4.48 7.41
C TYR A 507 16.34 3.65 7.68
N ASP A 508 15.28 4.22 8.25
CA ASP A 508 14.08 3.44 8.57
C ASP A 508 13.21 3.05 7.35
N ASN A 509 13.18 3.89 6.31
CA ASN A 509 12.37 3.64 5.10
C ASN A 509 13.08 2.76 4.06
N LEU A 510 14.41 2.75 4.07
CA LEU A 510 15.20 2.08 3.04
C LEU A 510 14.92 0.56 2.99
N PRO A 511 14.87 -0.19 4.11
CA PRO A 511 14.48 -1.59 4.09
C PRO A 511 13.09 -1.82 3.49
N ALA A 512 12.12 -0.95 3.79
CA ALA A 512 10.76 -1.06 3.25
C ALA A 512 10.72 -0.90 1.73
N ILE A 513 11.43 0.11 1.22
CA ILE A 513 11.47 0.41 -0.21
C ILE A 513 12.25 -0.66 -0.97
N ILE A 514 13.41 -1.09 -0.46
CA ILE A 514 14.19 -2.16 -1.07
C ILE A 514 13.44 -3.49 -1.02
N SER A 515 12.68 -3.78 0.04
CA SER A 515 11.89 -5.01 0.14
C SER A 515 10.72 -5.03 -0.86
N GLY A 516 9.96 -3.93 -0.93
CA GLY A 516 8.86 -3.80 -1.89
C GLY A 516 9.34 -3.80 -3.35
N VAL A 517 10.39 -3.04 -3.66
CA VAL A 517 10.98 -2.98 -5.01
C VAL A 517 11.70 -4.28 -5.37
N GLY A 518 12.39 -4.87 -4.40
CA GLY A 518 13.11 -6.13 -4.55
C GLY A 518 12.18 -7.28 -4.89
N VAL A 519 11.05 -7.42 -4.19
CA VAL A 519 10.12 -8.54 -4.47
C VAL A 519 9.54 -8.43 -5.88
N GLU A 520 9.11 -7.23 -6.32
CA GLU A 520 8.56 -7.04 -7.66
C GLU A 520 9.64 -7.19 -8.74
N ALA A 521 10.86 -6.76 -8.46
CA ALA A 521 11.96 -6.92 -9.40
C ALA A 521 12.38 -8.39 -9.55
N GLN A 522 12.40 -9.16 -8.47
CA GLN A 522 12.85 -10.56 -8.51
C GLN A 522 11.77 -11.52 -9.00
N LEU A 523 10.52 -11.33 -8.56
CA LEU A 523 9.42 -12.29 -8.73
C LEU A 523 8.35 -11.82 -9.71
N ASP A 524 8.61 -10.70 -10.39
CA ASP A 524 7.60 -9.95 -11.14
C ASP A 524 6.41 -9.57 -10.23
N ARG A 525 5.26 -9.31 -10.82
CA ARG A 525 4.07 -8.82 -10.13
C ARG A 525 3.31 -9.96 -9.46
N PRO A 526 2.47 -9.66 -8.45
CA PRO A 526 1.69 -10.70 -7.81
C PRO A 526 0.75 -11.39 -8.81
N ILE A 527 0.68 -12.71 -8.74
CA ILE A 527 -0.23 -13.55 -9.53
C ILE A 527 -1.68 -13.46 -9.02
N ALA A 528 -1.88 -12.99 -7.80
CA ALA A 528 -3.18 -12.62 -7.25
C ALA A 528 -3.03 -11.69 -6.05
N THR A 529 -4.04 -10.85 -5.84
CA THR A 529 -4.18 -9.99 -4.66
C THR A 529 -5.49 -10.32 -3.95
N LEU A 530 -5.41 -10.69 -2.67
CA LEU A 530 -6.57 -11.10 -1.86
C LEU A 530 -6.90 -10.02 -0.83
N SER A 531 -8.16 -9.58 -0.73
CA SER A 531 -8.56 -8.67 0.34
C SER A 531 -8.81 -9.42 1.64
N VAL A 532 -8.19 -8.98 2.74
CA VAL A 532 -8.31 -9.66 4.04
C VAL A 532 -9.61 -9.25 4.73
N LYS A 533 -10.68 -9.92 4.35
CA LYS A 533 -12.03 -9.80 4.91
C LYS A 533 -12.47 -11.16 5.42
N VAL A 534 -12.94 -11.25 6.66
CA VAL A 534 -13.45 -12.50 7.23
C VAL A 534 -14.96 -12.44 7.30
N LYS A 535 -15.64 -13.37 6.65
CA LYS A 535 -17.09 -13.53 6.80
C LYS A 535 -17.40 -13.99 8.22
N LYS A 536 -18.22 -13.25 8.94
CA LYS A 536 -18.76 -13.69 10.22
C LYS A 536 -20.24 -14.02 10.02
N THR A 537 -20.60 -15.28 10.29
CA THR A 537 -21.99 -15.70 10.42
C THR A 537 -22.52 -15.11 11.72
N THR A 538 -23.53 -14.26 11.63
CA THR A 538 -24.33 -13.78 12.76
C THR A 538 -25.05 -14.93 13.46
#